data_AF-A0A5P0ZVJ0-F1
#
_entry.id   AF-A0A5P0ZVJ0-F1
#
_cell.length_a   1.000
_cell.length_b   1.000
_cell.length_c   1.000
_cell.angle_alpha   90.00
_cell.angle_beta   90.00
_cell.angle_gamma   90.00
#
_symmetry.space_group_name_H-M   'P 1'
#
loop_
_entity.id
_entity.type
_entity.pdbx_description
1 polymer ?
#
loop_
_entity_poly.entity_id
_entity_poly.type
_entity_poly.pdbx_seq_one_letter_code
_entity_poly.pdbx_strand_id
1 'polypeptide(L)' 'MEEVRPIEMLLSERQFQILRDQVIKAVTRKWLRTKDLPNYLNMADSTIRENLPGLPFHIVGGTKLYDPNEIDDYIKDL' A
#
# COMPACT_ATOMS: atom_id res chain seq x y z
N MET A 1 -33.95 5.33 23.00
CA MET A 1 -32.90 4.92 22.04
C MET A 1 -32.55 6.16 21.25
N GLU A 2 -31.32 6.66 21.37
CA GLU A 2 -30.85 7.74 20.51
C GLU A 2 -30.63 7.19 19.10
N GLU A 3 -31.40 7.68 18.13
CA GLU A 3 -31.12 7.44 16.71
C GLU A 3 -29.81 8.13 16.36
N VAL A 4 -28.77 7.33 16.11
CA VAL A 4 -27.53 7.82 15.49
C VAL A 4 -27.86 8.18 14.05
N ARG A 5 -28.19 9.45 13.81
CA ARG A 5 -28.36 9.97 12.45
C ARG A 5 -26.97 10.07 11.80
N PRO A 6 -26.79 9.54 10.57
CA PRO A 6 -25.53 9.70 9.87
C PRO A 6 -25.25 11.20 9.68
N ILE A 7 -24.02 11.62 9.96
CA ILE A 7 -23.57 12.96 9.63
C ILE A 7 -23.48 13.02 8.11
N GLU A 8 -24.43 13.72 7.47
CA GLU A 8 -24.34 14.04 6.05
C GLU A 8 -23.24 15.09 5.86
N MET A 9 -22.02 14.64 5.55
CA MET A 9 -20.96 15.52 5.08
C MET A 9 -21.26 15.96 3.65
N LEU A 10 -21.83 17.17 3.51
CA LEU A 10 -21.99 17.83 2.22
C LEU A 10 -20.62 18.33 1.72
N LEU A 11 -19.91 17.47 1.00
CA LEU A 11 -18.71 17.87 0.26
C LEU A 11 -19.13 18.62 -1.00
N SER A 12 -18.41 19.68 -1.35
CA SER A 12 -18.49 20.22 -2.72
C SER A 12 -18.04 19.15 -3.72
N GLU A 13 -18.50 19.22 -4.97
CA GLU A 13 -18.13 18.28 -6.03
C GLU A 13 -16.59 18.12 -6.13
N ARG A 14 -15.85 19.22 -6.04
CA ARG A 14 -14.38 19.20 -6.06
C ARG A 14 -13.77 18.46 -4.87
N GLN A 15 -14.30 18.65 -3.66
CA GLN A 15 -13.83 17.94 -2.47
C GLN A 15 -14.17 16.45 -2.53
N PHE A 16 -15.35 16.11 -3.06
CA PHE A 16 -15.73 14.72 -3.27
C PHE A 16 -14.81 14.02 -4.26
N GLN A 17 -14.46 14.65 -5.39
CA GLN A 17 -13.52 14.07 -6.35
C GLN A 17 -12.11 13.86 -5.73
N ILE A 18 -11.61 14.84 -4.97
CA ILE A 18 -10.32 14.70 -4.27
C ILE A 18 -10.34 13.53 -3.29
N LEU A 19 -11.39 13.43 -2.47
CA LEU A 19 -11.54 12.34 -1.51
C LEU A 19 -11.67 10.99 -2.22
N ARG A 20 -12.48 10.93 -3.27
CA ARG A 20 -12.66 9.72 -4.09
C ARG A 20 -11.33 9.26 -4.67
N ASP A 21 -10.52 10.16 -5.23
CA ASP A 21 -9.22 9.83 -5.79
C ASP A 21 -8.25 9.33 -4.73
N GLN A 22 -8.26 9.92 -3.53
CA GLN A 22 -7.45 9.47 -2.40
C GLN A 22 -7.87 8.09 -1.91
N VAL A 23 -9.17 7.85 -1.78
CA VAL A 23 -9.73 6.55 -1.39
C VAL A 23 -9.38 5.51 -2.46
N ILE A 24 -9.66 5.79 -3.74
CA ILE A 24 -9.32 4.89 -4.84
C ILE A 24 -7.83 4.54 -4.79
N LYS A 25 -6.93 5.53 -4.70
CA LYS A 25 -5.49 5.27 -4.56
C LYS A 25 -5.16 4.37 -3.37
N ALA A 26 -5.85 4.52 -2.24
CA ALA A 26 -5.64 3.69 -1.07
C ALA A 26 -6.16 2.25 -1.25
N VAL A 27 -7.33 2.04 -1.87
CA VAL A 27 -7.91 0.70 -2.08
C VAL A 27 -7.36 -0.02 -3.32
N THR A 28 -6.87 0.69 -4.34
CA THR A 28 -6.28 0.07 -5.53
C THR A 28 -4.80 -0.24 -5.38
N ARG A 29 -4.16 0.16 -4.27
CA ARG A 29 -2.77 -0.23 -3.98
C ARG A 29 -2.67 -1.75 -3.92
N LYS A 30 -2.00 -2.32 -4.91
CA LYS A 30 -1.76 -3.76 -5.00
C LYS A 30 -0.59 -4.11 -4.09
N TRP A 31 -0.91 -4.52 -2.86
CA TRP A 31 0.06 -5.02 -1.91
C TRP A 31 0.60 -6.39 -2.33
N LEU A 32 1.93 -6.55 -2.25
CA LEU A 32 2.61 -7.82 -2.46
C LEU A 32 2.80 -8.53 -1.11
N ARG A 33 2.70 -9.86 -1.07
CA ARG A 33 3.17 -10.65 0.08
C ARG A 33 4.63 -11.02 -0.12
N THR A 34 5.31 -11.47 0.95
CA THR A 34 6.71 -11.92 0.86
C THR A 34 6.92 -12.96 -0.25
N LYS A 35 5.97 -13.88 -0.44
CA LYS A 35 6.04 -14.91 -1.49
C LYS A 35 5.99 -14.37 -2.92
N ASP A 36 5.48 -13.15 -3.11
CA ASP A 36 5.31 -12.53 -4.43
C ASP A 36 6.55 -11.70 -4.80
N LEU A 37 7.41 -11.36 -3.83
CA LEU A 37 8.63 -10.57 -4.05
C LEU A 37 9.60 -11.19 -5.05
N PRO A 38 9.89 -12.51 -5.03
CA PRO A 38 10.84 -13.09 -5.99
C PRO A 38 10.42 -12.88 -7.43
N ASN A 39 9.11 -13.00 -7.70
CA ASN A 39 8.54 -12.78 -9.02
C ASN A 39 8.52 -11.30 -9.39
N TYR A 40 8.22 -10.41 -8.43
CA TYR A 40 8.18 -8.97 -8.67
C TYR A 40 9.57 -8.39 -8.98
N LEU A 41 10.57 -8.77 -8.18
CA LEU A 41 11.95 -8.29 -8.31
C LEU A 41 12.78 -9.07 -9.32
N ASN A 42 12.24 -10.18 -9.85
CA ASN A 42 12.96 -11.14 -10.68
C ASN A 42 14.29 -11.59 -10.03
N MET A 43 14.23 -11.89 -8.73
CA MET A 43 15.37 -12.25 -7.89
C MET A 43 15.00 -13.40 -6.95
N ALA A 44 15.95 -14.25 -6.60
CA ALA A 44 15.71 -15.31 -5.61
C ALA A 44 15.47 -14.71 -4.21
N ASP A 45 14.67 -15.38 -3.37
CA ASP A 45 14.38 -14.93 -1.99
C ASP A 45 15.65 -14.76 -1.15
N SER A 46 16.63 -15.65 -1.31
CA SER A 46 17.94 -15.54 -0.64
C SER A 46 18.67 -14.25 -1.05
N THR A 47 18.70 -13.95 -2.35
CA THR A 47 19.34 -12.76 -2.90
C THR A 47 18.65 -11.48 -2.41
N ILE A 48 17.32 -11.47 -2.32
CA ILE A 48 16.56 -10.33 -1.78
C ILE A 48 16.95 -10.08 -0.32
N ARG A 49 17.02 -11.12 0.51
CA ARG A 49 17.38 -10.98 1.93
C ARG A 49 18.81 -10.51 2.15
N GLU A 50 19.74 -10.96 1.30
CA GLU A 50 21.16 -10.61 1.39
C GLU A 50 21.43 -9.19 0.90
N ASN A 51 20.80 -8.78 -0.20
CA ASN A 51 21.13 -7.52 -0.88
C ASN A 51 20.14 -6.39 -0.58
N LEU A 52 18.92 -6.70 -0.14
CA LEU A 52 17.88 -5.73 0.16
C LEU A 52 17.33 -5.93 1.59
N PRO A 53 18.18 -5.95 2.63
CA PRO A 53 17.73 -6.16 4.01
C PRO A 53 16.81 -5.02 4.52
N GLY A 54 16.89 -3.84 3.91
CA GLY A 54 16.09 -2.65 4.23
C GLY A 54 14.80 -2.49 3.42
N LEU A 55 14.38 -3.51 2.64
CA LEU A 55 13.20 -3.40 1.79
C LEU A 55 11.97 -2.94 2.61
N PRO A 56 11.29 -1.84 2.23
CA PRO A 56 10.18 -1.31 3.00
C PRO A 56 9.00 -2.28 3.04
N PHE A 57 8.41 -2.45 4.22
CA PHE A 57 7.25 -3.32 4.43
C PHE A 57 6.29 -2.76 5.47
N HIS A 58 5.03 -3.18 5.37
CA HIS A 58 3.94 -2.84 6.28
C HIS A 58 3.39 -4.11 6.92
N ILE A 59 2.97 -4.02 8.18
CA ILE A 59 2.31 -5.13 8.88
C ILE A 59 0.82 -4.83 8.98
N VAL A 60 0.00 -5.62 8.27
CA VAL A 60 -1.47 -5.50 8.29
C VAL A 60 -2.06 -6.83 8.73
N GLY A 61 -2.75 -6.84 9.87
CA GLY A 61 -3.34 -8.07 10.42
C GLY A 61 -2.32 -9.19 10.67
N GLY A 62 -1.09 -8.85 11.05
CA GLY A 62 0.00 -9.81 11.28
C GLY A 62 0.68 -10.33 10.01
N THR A 63 0.25 -9.89 8.83
CA THR A 63 0.88 -10.25 7.55
C THR A 63 1.81 -9.14 7.10
N LYS A 64 3.04 -9.49 6.70
CA LYS A 64 3.96 -8.57 6.02
C LYS A 64 3.51 -8.36 4.57
N LEU A 65 3.31 -7.10 4.22
CA LEU A 65 2.93 -6.63 2.90
C LEU A 65 3.93 -5.60 2.40
N TYR A 66 4.12 -5.54 1.09
CA TYR A 66 5.05 -4.64 0.45
C TYR A 66 4.30 -3.80 -0.59
N ASP A 67 4.52 -2.49 -0.59
CA ASP A 67 3.98 -1.59 -1.62
C ASP A 67 4.97 -1.57 -2.80
N PRO A 68 4.56 -1.96 -4.02
CA PRO A 68 5.41 -1.90 -5.20
C PRO A 68 6.09 -0.53 -5.40
N ASN A 69 5.38 0.57 -5.12
CA ASN A 69 5.95 1.90 -5.32
C ASN A 69 7.07 2.20 -4.31
N GLU A 70 6.90 1.80 -3.06
CA GLU A 70 7.94 1.98 -2.04
C GLU A 70 9.15 1.09 -2.32
N ILE A 71 8.93 -0.11 -2.85
CA ILE A 71 10.01 -0.98 -3.31
C ILE A 71 10.76 -0.32 -4.46
N ASP A 72 10.06 0.16 -5.48
CA ASP A 72 10.68 0.79 -6.65
C ASP A 72 11.45 2.06 -6.26
N ASP A 73 10.92 2.87 -5.36
CA ASP A 73 11.59 4.07 -4.87
C ASP A 73 12.82 3.73 -4.01
N TYR A 74 12.72 2.73 -3.13
CA TYR A 74 13.87 2.22 -2.37
C TYR A 74 14.99 1.71 -3.30
N ILE A 75 14.65 1.03 -4.39
CA ILE A 75 15.63 0.50 -5.35
C ILE A 75 16.27 1.61 -6.18
N LYS A 76 15.53 2.68 -6.54
CA LYS A 76 16.10 3.83 -7.26
C LYS A 76 17.15 4.58 -6.44
N ASP A 77 17.00 4.56 -5.12
CA ASP A 77 17.88 5.28 -4.18
C ASP A 77 19.11 4.47 -3.74
N LEU A 78 19.26 3.21 -4.20
CA LEU A 78 20.43 2.34 -3.98
C LEU A 78 21.53 2.58 -5.03
#